data_AF-A0A4Q2YI23-F1
#
_entry.id   AF-A0A4Q2YI23-F1
#
_cell.length_a   1.000
_cell.length_b   1.000
_cell.length_c   1.000
_cell.angle_alpha   90.00
_cell.angle_beta   90.00
_cell.angle_gamma   90.00
#
_symmetry.space_group_name_H-M   'P 1'
#
loop_
_entity.id
_entity.type
_entity.pdbx_description
1 polymer ?
#
loop_
_entity_poly.entity_id
_entity_poly.type
_entity_poly.pdbx_seq_one_letter_code
_entity_poly.pdbx_strand_id
1 'polypeptide(L)'
;MSWILCTVALAESLMGPGELDAIRLHLGEDYRATVLDSVTATVRGYCAARGELGEAGTIPPECLQPLGSLYRQRLIAALPVDHLMTETRQAETRDAWTYLRDVGAGRVGITRPSPIATGPEQLSTGPVSPSICAPRRQRDRRSLDGS
;
A
#
# COMPACT_ATOMS: atom_id res chain seq x y z
N MET A 1 -12.93 -13.17 0.30
CA MET A 1 -12.61 -12.60 -1.03
C MET A 1 -11.10 -12.58 -1.19
N SER A 2 -10.57 -12.79 -2.40
CA SER A 2 -9.14 -12.76 -2.67
C SER A 2 -8.67 -11.33 -2.91
N TRP A 3 -7.41 -11.03 -2.58
CA TRP A 3 -6.75 -9.80 -2.99
C TRP A 3 -6.59 -9.78 -4.51
N ILE A 4 -6.50 -8.58 -5.09
CA ILE A 4 -6.44 -8.35 -6.53
C ILE A 4 -5.00 -8.02 -6.93
N LEU A 5 -4.51 -8.62 -8.02
CA LEU A 5 -3.23 -8.27 -8.62
C LEU A 5 -3.31 -6.90 -9.29
N CYS A 6 -2.41 -5.98 -8.92
CA CYS A 6 -2.32 -4.67 -9.52
C CYS A 6 -1.62 -4.74 -10.88
N THR A 7 -2.38 -4.60 -11.96
CA THR A 7 -1.84 -4.49 -13.32
C THR A 7 -2.05 -3.08 -13.87
N VAL A 8 -1.20 -2.66 -14.82
CA VAL A 8 -1.34 -1.35 -15.50
C VAL A 8 -2.70 -1.25 -16.18
N ALA A 9 -3.15 -2.31 -16.86
CA ALA A 9 -4.45 -2.35 -17.50
C ALA A 9 -5.61 -2.14 -16.50
N LEU A 10 -5.54 -2.76 -15.32
CA LEU A 10 -6.53 -2.56 -14.27
C LEU A 10 -6.54 -1.13 -13.76
N ALA A 11 -5.36 -0.56 -13.49
CA ALA A 11 -5.26 0.81 -12.99
C ALA A 11 -5.68 1.85 -14.04
N GLU A 12 -5.39 1.62 -15.31
CA GLU A 12 -5.84 2.46 -16.43
C GLU A 12 -7.37 2.35 -16.63
N SER A 13 -8.00 1.20 -16.37
CA SER A 13 -9.47 1.05 -16.46
C SER A 13 -10.26 1.96 -15.50
N LEU A 14 -9.60 2.52 -14.49
CA LEU A 14 -10.17 3.46 -13.52
C LEU A 14 -10.08 4.94 -13.99
N MET A 15 -9.54 5.20 -15.18
CA MET A 15 -9.34 6.55 -15.72
C MET A 15 -10.27 6.83 -16.90
N GLY A 16 -10.51 8.12 -17.16
CA GLY A 16 -11.26 8.55 -18.33
C GLY A 16 -10.45 8.38 -19.62
N PRO A 17 -11.09 8.11 -20.77
CA PRO A 17 -10.40 7.85 -22.03
C PRO A 17 -9.50 9.01 -22.47
N GLY A 18 -9.98 10.26 -22.37
CA GLY A 18 -9.17 11.42 -22.76
C GLY A 18 -7.92 11.65 -21.91
N GLU A 19 -7.93 11.19 -20.65
CA GLU A 19 -6.73 11.27 -19.79
C GLU A 19 -5.72 10.20 -20.19
N LEU A 20 -6.20 8.98 -20.45
CA LEU A 20 -5.35 7.86 -20.86
C LEU A 20 -4.63 8.17 -22.16
N ASP A 21 -5.30 8.80 -23.12
CA ASP A 21 -4.68 9.20 -24.38
C ASP A 21 -3.56 10.22 -24.15
N ALA A 22 -3.79 11.24 -23.31
CA ALA A 22 -2.78 12.22 -22.96
C ALA A 22 -1.58 11.59 -22.23
N ILE A 23 -1.85 10.67 -21.30
CA ILE A 23 -0.84 9.93 -20.54
C ILE A 23 -0.01 9.05 -21.48
N ARG A 24 -0.65 8.27 -22.36
CA ARG A 24 0.03 7.36 -23.29
C ARG A 24 0.85 8.11 -24.34
N LEU A 25 0.41 9.29 -24.74
CA LEU A 25 1.11 10.14 -25.68
C LEU A 25 2.45 10.67 -25.12
N HIS A 26 2.50 11.01 -23.83
CA HIS A 26 3.64 11.69 -23.22
C HIS A 26 4.50 10.80 -22.32
N LEU A 27 3.92 9.74 -21.74
CA LEU A 27 4.59 8.86 -20.78
C LEU A 27 4.74 7.46 -21.36
N GLY A 28 5.98 6.95 -21.38
CA GLY A 28 6.28 5.59 -21.81
C GLY A 28 5.69 4.53 -20.89
N GLU A 29 5.55 3.30 -21.41
CA GLU A 29 4.97 2.17 -20.66
C GLU A 29 5.77 1.83 -19.39
N ASP A 30 7.10 1.85 -19.46
CA ASP A 30 7.98 1.57 -18.31
C ASP A 30 7.77 2.57 -17.17
N TYR A 31 7.54 3.85 -17.50
CA TYR A 31 7.26 4.87 -16.51
C TYR A 31 5.92 4.61 -15.82
N ARG A 32 4.89 4.27 -16.59
CA ARG A 32 3.56 3.92 -16.06
C ARG A 32 3.63 2.70 -15.13
N ALA A 33 4.35 1.66 -15.52
CA ALA A 33 4.60 0.49 -14.67
C ALA A 33 5.32 0.86 -13.36
N THR A 34 6.38 1.68 -13.46
CA THR A 34 7.16 2.14 -12.29
C THR A 34 6.29 2.94 -11.31
N VAL A 35 5.42 3.81 -11.82
CA VAL A 35 4.49 4.58 -10.99
C VAL A 35 3.49 3.66 -10.31
N LEU A 36 2.97 2.64 -11.02
CA LEU A 36 2.06 1.65 -10.45
C LEU A 36 2.74 0.85 -9.33
N ASP A 37 3.96 0.38 -9.52
CA ASP A 37 4.71 -0.36 -8.50
C ASP A 37 4.90 0.48 -7.24
N SER A 38 5.27 1.75 -7.42
CA SER A 38 5.46 2.68 -6.30
C SER A 38 4.15 2.97 -5.54
N VAL A 39 3.02 3.13 -6.25
CA VAL A 39 1.71 3.32 -5.63
C VAL A 39 1.24 2.04 -4.93
N THR A 40 1.41 0.88 -5.56
CA THR A 40 1.10 -0.42 -4.98
C THR A 40 1.89 -0.65 -3.70
N ALA A 41 3.20 -0.36 -3.70
CA ALA A 41 4.04 -0.43 -2.52
C ALA A 41 3.55 0.50 -1.40
N THR A 42 3.08 1.70 -1.75
CA THR A 42 2.50 2.66 -0.79
C THR A 42 1.25 2.10 -0.12
N VAL A 43 0.29 1.61 -0.92
CA VAL A 43 -0.95 1.00 -0.40
C VAL A 43 -0.66 -0.21 0.47
N ARG A 44 0.25 -1.08 0.03
CA ARG A 44 0.70 -2.25 0.80
C ARG A 44 1.38 -1.85 2.11
N GLY A 45 2.11 -0.74 2.14
CA GLY A 45 2.72 -0.22 3.37
C GLY A 45 1.68 0.08 4.46
N TYR A 46 0.55 0.68 4.09
CA TYR A 46 -0.55 0.93 5.03
C TYR A 46 -1.26 -0.35 5.48
N CYS A 47 -1.41 -1.34 4.59
CA CYS A 47 -1.97 -2.65 4.96
C CYS A 47 -1.02 -3.43 5.88
N ALA A 48 0.30 -3.36 5.62
CA ALA A 48 1.35 -4.00 6.41
C ALA A 48 1.38 -3.48 7.86
N ALA A 49 1.04 -2.21 8.10
CA ALA A 49 0.93 -1.65 9.44
C ALA A 49 -0.09 -2.39 10.32
N ARG A 50 -1.04 -3.11 9.70
CA ARG A 50 -2.02 -3.97 10.39
C ARG A 50 -1.59 -5.43 10.51
N GLY A 51 -0.46 -5.81 9.93
CA GLY A 51 -0.06 -7.21 9.78
C GLY A 51 -0.88 -7.99 8.74
N GLU A 52 -1.61 -7.30 7.87
CA GLU A 52 -2.45 -7.92 6.83
C GLU A 52 -1.74 -7.74 5.48
N LEU A 53 -1.06 -8.79 5.01
CA LEU A 53 -0.36 -8.82 3.72
C LEU A 53 -0.72 -10.08 2.93
N GLY A 54 -1.25 -9.88 1.73
CA GLY A 54 -1.37 -10.92 0.72
C GLY A 54 -0.09 -11.08 -0.12
N GLU A 55 -0.20 -11.90 -1.16
CA GLU A 55 0.87 -12.16 -2.15
C GLU A 55 1.47 -10.86 -2.71
N ALA A 56 2.75 -10.86 -3.07
CA ALA A 56 3.42 -9.69 -3.63
C ALA A 56 2.66 -9.11 -4.85
N GLY A 57 2.61 -7.79 -4.95
CA GLY A 57 1.89 -7.11 -6.04
C GLY A 57 0.36 -7.11 -5.93
N THR A 58 -0.21 -7.71 -4.87
CA THR A 58 -1.67 -7.70 -4.64
C THR A 58 -2.12 -6.65 -3.62
N ILE A 59 -3.38 -6.21 -3.73
CA ILE A 59 -4.03 -5.28 -2.79
C ILE A 59 -5.42 -5.79 -2.39
N PRO A 60 -5.97 -5.37 -1.23
CA PRO A 60 -7.37 -5.59 -0.92
C PRO A 60 -8.28 -4.82 -1.91
N PRO A 61 -9.44 -5.39 -2.30
CA PRO A 61 -10.34 -4.78 -3.28
C PRO A 61 -10.85 -3.40 -2.86
N GLU A 62 -10.97 -3.14 -1.55
CA GLU A 62 -11.41 -1.86 -1.00
C GLU A 62 -10.38 -0.74 -1.26
N CYS A 63 -9.12 -1.09 -1.47
CA CYS A 63 -8.05 -0.13 -1.78
C CYS A 63 -7.91 0.15 -3.29
N LEU A 64 -8.75 -0.44 -4.16
CA LEU A 64 -8.64 -0.27 -5.60
C LEU A 64 -8.91 1.19 -6.03
N GLN A 65 -9.95 1.82 -5.47
CA GLN A 65 -10.29 3.21 -5.78
C GLN A 65 -9.21 4.19 -5.28
N PRO A 66 -8.73 4.10 -4.01
CA PRO A 66 -7.58 4.89 -3.56
C PRO A 66 -6.33 4.71 -4.42
N LEU A 67 -6.02 3.48 -4.83
CA LEU A 67 -4.89 3.20 -5.72
C LEU A 67 -5.05 3.92 -7.06
N GLY A 68 -6.24 3.85 -7.69
CA GLY A 68 -6.55 4.55 -8.93
C GLY A 68 -6.34 6.07 -8.82
N SER A 69 -6.85 6.70 -7.76
CA SER A 69 -6.68 8.14 -7.52
C SER A 69 -5.22 8.54 -7.37
N LEU A 70 -4.43 7.79 -6.58
CA LEU A 70 -3.00 8.08 -6.39
C LEU A 70 -2.18 7.84 -7.66
N TYR A 71 -2.47 6.77 -8.39
CA TYR A 71 -1.84 6.44 -9.66
C TYR A 71 -2.10 7.55 -10.68
N ARG A 72 -3.37 7.95 -10.85
CA ARG A 72 -3.78 9.06 -11.70
C ARG A 72 -3.05 10.36 -11.33
N GLN A 73 -3.03 10.70 -10.03
CA GLN A 73 -2.37 11.91 -9.55
C GLN A 73 -0.90 11.96 -9.98
N ARG A 74 -0.15 10.87 -9.80
CA ARG A 74 1.28 10.82 -10.10
C ARG A 74 1.57 10.87 -11.60
N LEU A 75 0.74 10.26 -12.43
CA LEU A 75 0.88 10.36 -13.88
C LEU A 75 0.61 11.78 -14.36
N ILE A 76 -0.50 12.39 -13.94
CA ILE A 76 -0.84 13.76 -14.34
C ILE A 76 0.23 14.75 -13.86
N ALA A 77 0.77 14.58 -12.64
CA ALA A 77 1.83 15.43 -12.12
C ALA A 77 3.15 15.35 -12.92
N ALA A 78 3.34 14.31 -13.73
CA ALA A 78 4.48 14.16 -14.62
C ALA A 78 4.24 14.76 -16.02
N LEU A 79 3.01 15.14 -16.35
CA LEU A 79 2.67 15.75 -17.62
C LEU A 79 2.90 17.27 -17.57
N PRO A 80 3.33 17.89 -18.68
CA PRO A 80 3.45 19.34 -18.80
C PRO A 80 2.07 20.00 -19.07
N VAL A 81 1.03 19.62 -18.33
CA VAL A 81 -0.34 20.12 -18.51
C VAL A 81 -1.04 20.37 -17.17
N ASP A 82 -1.46 21.60 -16.93
CA ASP A 82 -2.07 21.98 -15.64
C ASP A 82 -3.58 21.73 -15.59
N HIS A 83 -4.25 21.66 -16.74
CA HIS A 83 -5.72 21.58 -16.83
C HIS A 83 -6.28 20.19 -16.54
N LEU A 84 -5.45 19.13 -16.57
CA LEU A 84 -5.89 17.78 -16.20
C LEU A 84 -5.99 17.61 -14.68
N MET A 85 -5.38 18.47 -13.87
CA MET A 85 -5.47 18.37 -12.40
C MET A 85 -6.59 19.27 -11.85
N THR A 86 -7.84 18.82 -11.97
CA THR A 86 -9.01 19.56 -11.46
C THR A 86 -9.10 19.52 -9.93
N GLU A 87 -9.78 20.49 -9.32
CA GLU A 87 -10.02 20.50 -7.87
C GLU A 87 -10.70 19.22 -7.38
N THR A 88 -11.65 18.68 -8.16
CA THR A 88 -12.30 17.40 -7.87
C THR A 88 -11.29 16.26 -7.76
N ARG A 89 -10.31 16.18 -8.68
CA ARG A 89 -9.27 15.13 -8.67
C ARG A 89 -8.31 15.31 -7.49
N GLN A 90 -8.01 16.55 -7.13
CA GLN A 90 -7.22 16.84 -5.94
C GLN A 90 -7.96 16.44 -4.65
N ALA A 91 -9.28 16.65 -4.59
CA ALA A 91 -10.12 16.19 -3.49
C ALA A 91 -10.15 14.65 -3.42
N GLU A 92 -10.40 13.95 -4.52
CA GLU A 92 -10.36 12.47 -4.60
C GLU A 92 -9.01 11.91 -4.12
N THR A 93 -7.92 12.57 -4.48
CA THR A 93 -6.57 12.19 -4.04
C THR A 93 -6.40 12.38 -2.54
N ARG A 94 -6.87 13.50 -1.99
CA ARG A 94 -6.81 13.79 -0.55
C ARG A 94 -7.63 12.78 0.24
N ASP A 95 -8.80 12.41 -0.27
CA ASP A 95 -9.68 11.41 0.34
C ASP A 95 -9.03 10.02 0.28
N ALA A 96 -8.37 9.66 -0.83
CA ALA A 96 -7.60 8.44 -0.95
C ALA A 96 -6.48 8.35 0.11
N TRP A 97 -5.71 9.43 0.31
CA TRP A 97 -4.70 9.47 1.36
C TRP A 97 -5.30 9.34 2.76
N THR A 98 -6.44 9.98 3.01
CA THR A 98 -7.14 9.92 4.29
C THR A 98 -7.60 8.49 4.57
N TYR A 99 -8.22 7.85 3.57
CA TYR A 99 -8.64 6.46 3.65
C TYR A 99 -7.48 5.51 3.95
N LEU A 100 -6.34 5.65 3.26
CA LEU A 100 -5.18 4.78 3.50
C LEU A 100 -4.60 4.96 4.92
N ARG A 101 -4.60 6.20 5.45
CA ARG A 101 -4.22 6.44 6.85
C ARG A 101 -5.18 5.79 7.83
N ASP A 102 -6.48 5.84 7.55
CA ASP A 102 -7.50 5.20 8.39
C ASP A 102 -7.42 3.68 8.32
N VAL A 103 -7.07 3.10 7.16
CA VAL A 103 -6.72 1.68 7.02
C VAL A 103 -5.51 1.37 7.90
N GLY A 104 -4.40 2.09 7.76
CA GLY A 104 -3.20 1.86 8.58
C GLY A 104 -3.43 2.03 10.08
N ALA A 105 -4.35 2.92 10.48
CA ALA A 105 -4.77 3.12 11.87
C ALA A 105 -5.82 2.08 12.35
N GLY A 106 -6.27 1.18 11.48
CA GLY A 106 -7.26 0.16 11.80
C GLY A 106 -8.71 0.68 11.97
N ARG A 107 -9.01 1.91 11.55
CA ARG A 107 -10.35 2.51 11.63
C ARG A 107 -11.29 1.99 10.53
N VAL A 108 -10.72 1.59 9.40
CA VAL A 108 -11.44 0.99 8.28
C VAL A 108 -11.11 -0.49 8.21
N GLY A 109 -12.10 -1.38 8.18
CA GLY A 109 -11.89 -2.82 7.96
C GLY A 109 -11.53 -3.11 6.51
N ILE A 110 -10.49 -3.93 6.27
CA ILE A 110 -10.14 -4.41 4.93
C ILE A 110 -10.31 -5.93 4.87
N THR A 111 -10.54 -6.46 3.66
CA THR A 111 -10.58 -7.90 3.46
C THR A 111 -9.23 -8.52 3.79
N ARG A 112 -9.21 -9.50 4.70
CA ARG A 112 -8.00 -10.26 4.99
C ARG A 112 -7.61 -11.14 3.80
N PRO A 113 -6.31 -11.27 3.51
CA PRO A 113 -5.86 -12.20 2.50
C PRO A 113 -6.32 -13.61 2.88
N SER A 114 -6.80 -14.38 1.91
CA SER A 114 -7.12 -15.78 2.16
C SER A 114 -5.86 -16.48 2.66
N PRO A 115 -5.92 -17.30 3.72
CA PRO A 115 -4.77 -18.09 4.12
C PRO A 115 -4.41 -18.95 2.92
N ILE A 116 -3.22 -18.73 2.36
CA ILE A 116 -2.61 -19.69 1.45
C ILE A 116 -2.57 -20.96 2.29
N ALA A 117 -3.24 -22.02 1.83
CA ALA A 117 -3.12 -23.31 2.47
C ALA A 117 -1.65 -23.73 2.33
N THR A 118 -0.85 -23.45 3.35
CA THR A 118 0.44 -24.10 3.54
C THR A 118 0.12 -25.58 3.66
N GLY A 119 0.27 -26.32 2.55
CA GLY A 119 0.19 -27.77 2.59
C GLY A 119 1.17 -28.29 3.64
N PRO A 120 0.81 -29.31 4.44
CA PRO A 120 1.71 -29.87 5.44
C PRO A 120 2.80 -30.67 4.72
N GLU A 121 3.90 -30.03 4.34
CA GLU A 121 5.13 -30.78 4.08
C GLU A 121 5.78 -31.09 5.43
N GLN A 122 5.37 -32.24 5.98
CA GLN A 122 6.08 -32.91 7.06
C GLN A 122 7.51 -33.22 6.62
N LEU A 123 8.49 -32.60 7.29
CA LEU A 123 9.80 -33.21 7.49
C LEU A 123 10.18 -33.07 8.98
N SER A 124 9.99 -34.20 9.67
CA SER A 124 10.70 -34.59 10.91
C SER A 124 12.22 -34.36 10.69
N THR A 125 13.07 -33.94 11.64
CA THR A 125 13.24 -34.35 13.04
C THR A 125 14.23 -33.38 13.73
N GLY A 126 14.03 -33.07 15.01
CA GLY A 126 15.10 -32.58 15.89
C GLY A 126 14.60 -31.79 17.11
N PRO A 127 14.84 -32.26 18.36
CA PRO A 127 14.52 -31.47 19.54
C PRO A 127 15.66 -30.49 19.83
N VAL A 128 15.37 -29.19 19.83
CA VAL A 128 16.27 -28.20 20.44
C VAL A 128 15.50 -27.49 21.54
N SER A 129 15.98 -27.72 22.76
CA SER A 129 15.47 -27.20 24.03
C SER A 129 15.25 -25.68 24.05
N PRO A 130 14.34 -25.20 24.91
CA PRO A 130 14.03 -23.79 25.05
C PRO A 130 15.06 -23.07 25.94
N SER A 131 15.40 -21.82 25.63
CA SER A 131 16.07 -20.95 26.60
C SER A 131 15.79 -19.46 26.44
N ILE A 132 15.07 -18.97 27.45
CA ILE A 132 15.34 -17.76 28.25
C ILE A 132 14.79 -16.42 27.72
N CYS A 133 13.64 -16.08 28.29
CA CYS A 133 13.36 -14.87 29.07
C CYS A 133 14.10 -13.56 28.73
N ALA A 134 13.31 -12.55 28.37
CA ALA A 134 13.70 -11.14 28.29
C ALA A 134 14.09 -10.55 29.65
N PRO A 135 14.96 -9.51 29.66
CA PRO A 135 14.89 -8.48 30.67
C PRO A 135 14.47 -7.11 30.09
N ARG A 136 13.37 -6.63 30.67
CA ARG A 136 12.75 -5.30 30.57
C ARG A 136 13.71 -4.27 31.19
N ARG A 137 14.28 -3.34 30.42
CA ARG A 137 15.01 -2.20 31.00
C ARG A 137 14.04 -1.20 31.63
N GLN A 138 14.01 -1.22 32.96
CA GLN A 138 13.40 -0.21 33.81
C GLN A 138 14.19 1.11 33.70
N ARG A 139 13.48 2.23 33.65
CA ARG A 139 14.03 3.59 33.82
C ARG A 139 14.67 3.70 35.21
N ASP A 140 15.81 4.38 35.28
CA ASP A 140 16.23 5.05 36.51
C ASP A 140 16.33 6.55 36.25
N ARG A 141 15.45 7.31 36.92
CA ARG A 141 15.55 8.76 37.09
C ARG A 141 16.40 8.95 38.33
N ARG A 142 17.64 9.42 38.17
CA ARG A 142 18.35 10.05 39.29
C ARG A 142 18.78 11.46 38.91
N SER A 143 18.15 12.40 39.61
CA SER A 143 18.58 13.78 39.81
C SER A 143 20.06 13.84 40.16
N LEU A 144 20.74 14.87 39.61
CA LEU A 144 21.94 15.42 40.22
C LEU A 144 21.60 16.84 40.65
N ASP A 145 21.21 16.95 41.91
CA ASP A 145 21.32 18.17 42.72
C ASP A 145 22.60 18.03 43.56
N GLY A 146 23.35 19.13 43.66
CA GLY A 146 24.26 19.40 44.78
C GLY A 146 25.74 19.09 44.59
N SER A 147 26.52 20.09 44.19
CA SER A 147 27.47 20.81 45.07
C SER A 147 28.07 22.00 44.32
#